data_AF-D3SWD0-F1
#
_entry.id   AF-D3SWD0-F1
#
_cell.length_a   1.000
_cell.length_b   1.000
_cell.length_c   1.000
_cell.angle_alpha   90.00
_cell.angle_beta   90.00
_cell.angle_gamma   90.00
#
_symmetry.space_group_name_H-M   'P 1'
#
loop_
_entity.id
_entity.type
_entity.pdbx_description
1 polymer ?
#
loop_
_entity_poly.entity_id
_entity_poly.type
_entity_poly.pdbx_seq_one_letter_code
_entity_poly.pdbx_strand_id
1 'polypeptide(L)'
;MEMTDTPDGIPGEDEEPPDFDAWESPEELLTGKPTRERLLDVVMQLREPTKVSKIAERAECDTETARDYLEWFTEMGIVRELSGRPVRYERNESYLKWRRVEQIRKQYSEAEIVEQLKDTLNATEEYQQRFDTTSPSEVSLVDASRDDAIEDIWEAVSTWKTLEKRAALLDAARRDTLSGGRAGEVDA
;
A
#
# COMPACT_ATOMS: atom_id res chain seq x y z
N MET A 1 7.60 35.06 -31.57
CA MET A 1 7.54 34.71 -30.14
C MET A 1 6.79 33.39 -30.13
N GLU A 2 7.55 32.30 -30.10
CA GLU A 2 7.04 30.94 -30.26
C GLU A 2 6.40 30.54 -28.93
N MET A 3 5.10 30.20 -28.99
CA MET A 3 4.33 29.73 -27.85
C MET A 3 4.87 28.35 -27.49
N THR A 4 5.21 28.17 -26.23
CA THR A 4 5.56 26.88 -25.65
C THR A 4 4.42 25.91 -25.89
N ASP A 5 4.72 24.84 -26.64
CA ASP A 5 3.85 23.69 -26.85
C ASP A 5 3.66 23.00 -25.50
N THR A 6 2.50 23.19 -24.88
CA THR A 6 2.13 22.52 -23.63
C THR A 6 1.89 21.03 -23.96
N PRO A 7 2.50 20.07 -23.24
CA PRO A 7 2.31 18.66 -23.53
C PRO A 7 0.84 18.26 -23.42
N ASP A 8 0.37 17.48 -24.41
CA ASP A 8 -0.98 16.89 -24.44
C ASP A 8 -1.15 15.99 -23.20
N GLY A 9 -1.90 16.47 -22.20
CA GLY A 9 -2.18 15.72 -20.97
C GLY A 9 -2.22 16.54 -19.68
N ILE A 10 -1.75 17.80 -19.67
CA ILE A 10 -1.98 18.69 -18.53
C ILE A 10 -3.35 19.36 -18.70
N PRO A 11 -4.25 19.27 -17.72
CA PRO A 11 -5.45 20.10 -17.67
C PRO A 11 -5.09 21.56 -17.91
N GLY A 12 -5.57 22.14 -19.00
CA GLY A 12 -5.44 23.57 -19.21
C GLY A 12 -6.12 24.34 -18.07
N GLU A 13 -5.76 25.60 -17.85
CA GLU A 13 -6.47 26.46 -16.87
C GLU A 13 -7.98 26.60 -17.17
N ASP A 14 -8.40 26.20 -18.38
CA ASP A 14 -9.78 26.14 -18.88
C ASP A 14 -10.45 24.76 -18.72
N GLU A 15 -9.76 23.73 -18.20
CA GLU A 15 -10.37 22.43 -17.95
C GLU A 15 -11.16 22.48 -16.63
N GLU A 16 -12.47 22.26 -16.74
CA GLU A 16 -13.39 22.30 -15.61
C GLU A 16 -12.91 21.28 -14.56
N PRO A 17 -12.69 21.68 -13.29
CA PRO A 17 -12.19 20.77 -12.28
C PRO A 17 -13.11 19.55 -12.24
N PRO A 18 -12.54 18.33 -12.15
CA PRO A 18 -13.36 17.12 -12.14
C PRO A 18 -14.42 17.26 -11.05
N ASP A 19 -15.66 16.93 -11.40
CA ASP A 19 -16.78 17.01 -10.49
C ASP A 19 -16.62 15.94 -9.40
N PHE A 20 -15.91 16.30 -8.34
CA PHE A 20 -15.68 15.44 -7.18
C PHE A 20 -16.98 15.16 -6.42
N ASP A 21 -18.03 15.98 -6.60
CA ASP A 21 -19.37 15.77 -6.04
C ASP A 21 -20.19 14.75 -6.84
N ALA A 22 -19.77 14.40 -8.07
CA ALA A 22 -20.37 13.32 -8.86
C ALA A 22 -19.93 11.92 -8.40
N TRP A 23 -18.87 11.82 -7.60
CA TRP A 23 -18.48 10.56 -6.97
C TRP A 23 -19.34 10.34 -5.73
N GLU A 24 -19.70 9.08 -5.44
CA GLU A 24 -20.26 8.77 -4.13
C GLU A 24 -19.28 9.23 -3.06
N SER A 25 -19.77 9.97 -2.07
CA SER A 25 -18.91 10.47 -1.01
C SER A 25 -18.23 9.27 -0.31
N PRO A 26 -16.94 9.38 0.09
CA PRO A 26 -16.29 8.31 0.83
C PRO A 26 -17.08 7.89 2.08
N GLU A 27 -17.80 8.83 2.69
CA GLU A 27 -18.71 8.60 3.83
C GLU A 27 -19.93 7.75 3.40
N GLU A 28 -20.59 8.01 2.27
CA GLU A 28 -21.71 7.20 1.74
C GLU A 28 -21.28 5.78 1.32
N LEU A 29 -20.13 5.65 0.67
CA LEU A 29 -19.54 4.35 0.31
C LEU A 29 -19.24 3.49 1.54
N LEU A 30 -18.91 4.13 2.66
CA LEU A 30 -18.62 3.44 3.91
C LEU A 30 -19.92 3.17 4.68
N THR A 31 -20.81 4.14 4.86
CA THR A 31 -22.03 4.06 5.70
C THR A 31 -23.06 3.03 5.25
N GLY A 32 -23.13 2.70 3.96
CA GLY A 32 -23.99 1.62 3.46
C GLY A 32 -23.53 0.20 3.85
N LYS A 33 -22.28 0.04 4.32
CA LYS A 33 -21.69 -1.27 4.66
C LYS A 33 -21.93 -1.66 6.13
N PRO A 34 -21.97 -2.97 6.43
CA PRO A 34 -21.99 -3.45 7.82
C PRO A 34 -20.84 -2.83 8.64
N THR A 35 -21.08 -2.51 9.92
CA THR A 35 -20.08 -1.88 10.82
C THR A 35 -18.72 -2.59 10.82
N ARG A 36 -18.72 -3.91 10.72
CA ARG A 36 -17.49 -4.71 10.59
C ARG A 36 -16.66 -4.32 9.36
N GLU A 37 -17.29 -4.13 8.21
CA GLU A 37 -16.61 -3.79 6.96
C GLU A 37 -16.05 -2.37 7.03
N ARG A 38 -16.82 -1.42 7.57
CA ARG A 38 -16.34 -0.04 7.82
C ARG A 38 -15.11 -0.02 8.73
N LEU A 39 -15.15 -0.77 9.85
CA LEU A 39 -14.01 -0.89 10.75
C LEU A 39 -12.81 -1.54 10.09
N LEU A 40 -13.01 -2.58 9.27
CA LEU A 40 -11.94 -3.20 8.50
C LEU A 40 -11.32 -2.20 7.51
N ASP A 41 -12.14 -1.45 6.78
CA ASP A 41 -11.68 -0.43 5.82
C ASP A 41 -10.85 0.65 6.54
N VAL A 42 -11.28 1.13 7.71
CA VAL A 42 -10.53 2.10 8.52
C VAL A 42 -9.21 1.51 9.02
N VAL A 43 -9.25 0.28 9.55
CA VAL A 43 -8.07 -0.42 10.07
C VAL A 43 -7.00 -0.63 8.99
N MET A 44 -7.43 -1.00 7.78
CA MET A 44 -6.53 -1.25 6.65
C MET A 44 -5.80 0.01 6.17
N GLN A 45 -6.33 1.19 6.51
CA GLN A 45 -5.79 2.51 6.18
C GLN A 45 -4.95 3.14 7.30
N LEU A 46 -4.85 2.50 8.48
CA LEU A 46 -4.04 3.02 9.58
C LEU A 46 -2.56 3.06 9.19
N ARG A 47 -1.96 4.25 9.26
CA ARG A 47 -0.52 4.49 9.04
C ARG A 47 0.28 4.64 10.33
N GLU A 48 -0.41 4.78 11.46
CA GLU A 48 0.18 4.96 12.78
C GLU A 48 -0.73 4.36 13.88
N PRO A 49 -0.18 3.99 15.05
CA PRO A 49 -0.95 3.56 16.20
C PRO A 49 -2.09 4.51 16.58
N THR A 50 -3.33 4.05 16.41
CA THR A 50 -4.53 4.88 16.56
C THR A 50 -5.40 4.38 17.72
N LYS A 51 -5.93 5.30 18.51
CA LYS A 51 -6.82 4.99 19.65
C LYS A 51 -8.20 4.52 19.16
N VAL A 52 -8.85 3.63 19.91
CA VAL A 52 -10.19 3.10 19.57
C VAL A 52 -11.19 4.19 19.26
N SER A 53 -11.24 5.27 20.04
CA SER A 53 -12.21 6.35 19.83
C SER A 53 -12.07 7.01 18.46
N LYS A 54 -10.85 7.19 17.96
CA LYS A 54 -10.60 7.74 16.61
C LYS A 54 -10.95 6.74 15.51
N ILE A 55 -10.79 5.45 15.76
CA ILE A 55 -11.18 4.40 14.82
C ILE A 55 -12.71 4.33 14.74
N ALA A 56 -13.39 4.37 15.88
CA ALA A 56 -14.85 4.38 15.98
C ALA A 56 -15.47 5.60 15.28
N GLU A 57 -14.89 6.78 15.48
CA GLU A 57 -15.29 8.02 14.81
C GLU A 57 -15.19 7.89 13.28
N ARG A 58 -14.04 7.43 12.76
CA ARG A 58 -13.84 7.22 11.32
C ARG A 58 -14.72 6.12 10.72
N ALA A 59 -15.12 5.14 11.53
CA ALA A 59 -15.99 4.06 11.12
C ALA A 59 -17.46 4.34 11.44
N GLU A 60 -17.80 5.55 11.91
CA GLU A 60 -19.11 5.99 12.38
C GLU A 60 -19.86 4.91 13.17
N CYS A 61 -19.23 4.45 14.25
CA CYS A 61 -19.81 3.53 15.21
C CYS A 61 -19.45 3.94 16.64
N ASP A 62 -20.11 3.32 17.63
CA ASP A 62 -19.78 3.56 19.03
C ASP A 62 -18.44 2.90 19.41
N THR A 63 -17.81 3.45 20.44
CA THR A 63 -16.46 3.01 20.88
C THR A 63 -16.45 1.59 21.45
N GLU A 64 -17.58 1.09 21.97
CA GLU A 64 -17.71 -0.27 22.50
C GLU A 64 -17.73 -1.29 21.36
N THR A 65 -18.61 -1.09 20.38
CA THR A 65 -18.65 -1.89 19.15
C THR A 65 -17.30 -1.90 18.43
N ALA A 66 -16.64 -0.74 18.33
CA ALA A 66 -15.30 -0.67 17.74
C ALA A 66 -14.27 -1.50 18.52
N ARG A 67 -14.35 -1.51 19.86
CA ARG A 67 -13.43 -2.29 20.71
C ARG A 67 -13.61 -3.79 20.47
N ASP A 68 -14.85 -4.28 20.48
CA ASP A 68 -15.14 -5.71 20.29
C ASP A 68 -14.61 -6.22 18.94
N TYR A 69 -14.81 -5.46 17.86
CA TYR A 69 -14.28 -5.83 16.55
C TYR A 69 -12.76 -5.70 16.45
N LEU A 70 -12.13 -4.72 17.13
CA LEU A 70 -10.67 -4.58 17.13
C LEU A 70 -10.00 -5.70 17.93
N GLU A 71 -10.62 -6.16 19.02
CA GLU A 71 -10.20 -7.37 19.74
C GLU A 71 -10.30 -8.59 18.80
N TRP A 72 -11.43 -8.77 18.12
CA TRP A 72 -11.59 -9.84 17.13
C TRP A 72 -10.59 -9.78 15.97
N PHE A 73 -10.30 -8.58 15.46
CA PHE A 73 -9.26 -8.39 14.44
C PHE A 73 -7.85 -8.68 14.97
N THR A 74 -7.61 -8.46 16.28
CA THR A 74 -6.35 -8.81 16.94
C THR A 74 -6.20 -10.33 17.03
N GLU A 75 -7.26 -11.05 17.40
CA GLU A 75 -7.28 -12.52 17.40
C GLU A 75 -7.02 -13.11 16.00
N MET A 76 -7.58 -12.48 14.96
CA MET A 76 -7.34 -12.84 13.55
C MET A 76 -5.94 -12.43 13.05
N GLY A 77 -5.17 -11.68 13.83
CA GLY A 77 -3.84 -11.17 13.47
C GLY A 77 -3.84 -10.03 12.46
N ILE A 78 -4.99 -9.41 12.15
CA ILE A 78 -5.13 -8.29 11.20
C ILE A 78 -4.58 -7.00 11.80
N VAL A 79 -4.75 -6.81 13.11
CA VAL A 79 -4.20 -5.68 13.87
C VAL A 79 -3.37 -6.17 15.04
N ARG A 80 -2.55 -5.26 15.57
CA ARG A 80 -1.85 -5.44 16.84
C ARG A 80 -2.39 -4.43 17.84
N GLU A 81 -2.76 -4.91 19.01
CA GLU A 81 -3.02 -4.07 20.16
C GLU A 81 -1.70 -3.61 20.78
N LEU A 82 -1.58 -2.31 21.01
CA LEU A 82 -0.52 -1.71 21.79
C LEU A 82 -1.07 -1.27 23.14
N SER A 83 -0.70 -2.03 24.17
CA SER A 83 -1.10 -1.76 25.55
C SER A 83 -0.61 -0.37 25.98
N GLY A 84 -1.50 0.40 26.61
CA GLY A 84 -1.20 1.77 27.04
C GLY A 84 -2.42 2.48 27.61
N ARG A 85 -2.23 3.72 28.07
CA ARG A 85 -3.33 4.59 28.51
C ARG A 85 -3.40 5.83 27.62
N PRO A 86 -4.27 5.86 26.61
CA PRO A 86 -5.24 4.82 26.21
C PRO A 86 -4.63 3.77 25.25
N VAL A 87 -5.30 2.62 25.16
CA VAL A 87 -4.98 1.52 24.22
C VAL A 87 -5.03 2.03 22.77
N ARG A 88 -4.10 1.55 21.95
CA ARG A 88 -4.01 1.87 20.52
C ARG A 88 -3.93 0.61 19.70
N TYR A 89 -4.39 0.69 18.47
CA TYR A 89 -4.33 -0.38 17.49
C TYR A 89 -3.53 0.09 16.29
N GLU A 90 -2.76 -0.82 15.72
CA GLU A 90 -2.07 -0.61 14.45
C GLU A 90 -2.28 -1.80 13.53
N ARG A 91 -2.16 -1.56 12.23
CA ARG A 91 -2.23 -2.60 11.22
C ARG A 91 -1.07 -3.59 11.37
N ASN A 92 -1.34 -4.88 11.30
CA ASN A 92 -0.28 -5.89 11.32
C ASN A 92 0.36 -6.02 9.93
N GLU A 93 1.39 -5.21 9.67
CA GLU A 93 2.15 -5.21 8.41
C GLU A 93 2.72 -6.60 8.07
N SER A 94 3.21 -7.33 9.07
CA SER A 94 3.79 -8.66 8.88
C SER A 94 2.76 -9.66 8.39
N TYR A 95 1.55 -9.66 8.97
CA TYR A 95 0.45 -10.53 8.54
C TYR A 95 -0.02 -10.20 7.12
N LEU A 96 -0.17 -8.92 6.79
CA LEU A 96 -0.60 -8.51 5.45
C LEU A 96 0.45 -8.86 4.38
N LYS A 97 1.74 -8.68 4.70
CA LYS A 97 2.83 -9.10 3.81
C LYS A 97 2.81 -10.60 3.59
N TRP A 98 2.69 -11.40 4.66
CA TRP A 98 2.58 -12.85 4.56
C TRP A 98 1.39 -13.28 3.71
N ARG A 99 0.21 -12.69 3.94
CA ARG A 99 -1.00 -13.00 3.16
C ARG A 99 -0.83 -12.69 1.68
N ARG A 100 -0.14 -11.58 1.35
CA ARG A 100 0.16 -11.23 -0.05
C ARG A 100 1.13 -12.21 -0.69
N VAL A 101 2.16 -12.63 0.04
CA VAL A 101 3.10 -13.67 -0.39
C VAL A 101 2.39 -14.99 -0.65
N GLU A 102 1.53 -15.43 0.28
CA GLU A 102 0.77 -16.68 0.13
C GLU A 102 -0.18 -16.63 -1.06
N GLN A 103 -0.79 -15.48 -1.33
CA GLN A 103 -1.61 -15.29 -2.53
C GLN A 103 -0.80 -15.44 -3.81
N ILE A 104 0.42 -14.87 -3.88
CA ILE A 104 1.31 -15.03 -5.04
C ILE A 104 1.62 -16.51 -5.25
N ARG A 105 1.98 -17.24 -4.19
CA ARG A 105 2.31 -18.67 -4.27
C ARG A 105 1.12 -19.55 -4.69
N LYS A 106 -0.11 -19.15 -4.34
CA LYS A 106 -1.32 -19.85 -4.78
C LYS A 106 -1.63 -19.59 -6.26
N GLN A 107 -1.29 -18.41 -6.76
CA GLN A 107 -1.63 -17.97 -8.11
C GLN A 107 -0.58 -18.34 -9.16
N TYR A 108 0.69 -18.44 -8.75
CA TYR A 108 1.82 -18.65 -9.65
C TYR A 108 2.67 -19.84 -9.18
N SER A 109 3.14 -20.62 -10.13
CA SER A 109 4.19 -21.62 -9.91
C SER A 109 5.53 -20.95 -9.57
N GLU A 110 6.45 -21.71 -8.99
CA GLU A 110 7.80 -21.20 -8.67
C GLU A 110 8.53 -20.65 -9.91
N ALA A 111 8.40 -21.32 -11.05
CA ALA A 111 8.98 -20.87 -12.31
C ALA A 111 8.40 -19.51 -12.77
N GLU A 112 7.07 -19.35 -12.71
CA GLU A 112 6.40 -18.09 -13.04
C GLU A 112 6.79 -16.98 -12.07
N ILE A 113 6.96 -17.27 -10.77
CA ILE A 113 7.42 -16.28 -9.79
C ILE A 113 8.84 -15.80 -10.14
N VAL A 114 9.73 -16.72 -10.52
CA VAL A 114 11.12 -16.39 -10.91
C VAL A 114 11.14 -15.58 -12.21
N GLU A 115 10.33 -15.94 -13.19
CA GLU A 115 10.20 -15.20 -14.45
C GLU A 115 9.69 -13.77 -14.20
N GLN A 116 8.60 -13.63 -13.44
CA GLN A 116 8.04 -12.32 -13.07
C GLN A 116 9.03 -11.47 -12.26
N LEU A 117 9.84 -12.10 -11.39
CA LEU A 117 10.88 -11.40 -10.65
C LEU A 117 11.97 -10.88 -11.60
N LYS A 118 12.41 -11.70 -12.56
CA LYS A 118 13.39 -11.31 -13.57
C LYS A 118 12.88 -10.12 -14.40
N ASP A 119 11.65 -10.18 -14.88
CA ASP A 119 11.06 -9.08 -15.66
C ASP A 119 10.95 -7.80 -14.85
N THR A 120 10.56 -7.91 -13.57
CA THR A 120 10.48 -6.76 -12.66
C THR A 120 11.87 -6.15 -12.41
N LEU A 121 12.91 -6.96 -12.28
CA LEU A 121 14.28 -6.48 -12.11
C LEU A 121 14.83 -5.81 -13.38
N ASN A 122 14.59 -6.39 -14.56
CA ASN A 122 14.98 -5.76 -15.83
C ASN A 122 14.32 -4.38 -16.00
N ALA A 123 13.02 -4.27 -15.72
CA ALA A 123 12.31 -2.99 -15.76
C ALA A 123 12.87 -1.99 -14.73
N THR A 124 13.34 -2.47 -13.56
CA THR A 124 14.00 -1.64 -12.55
C THR A 124 15.34 -1.10 -13.06
N GLU A 125 16.13 -1.92 -13.77
CA GLU A 125 17.41 -1.52 -14.36
C GLU A 125 17.25 -0.43 -15.42
N GLU A 126 16.15 -0.41 -16.17
CA GLU A 126 15.85 0.67 -17.13
C GLU A 126 15.73 2.04 -16.42
N TYR A 127 15.07 2.08 -15.25
CA TYR A 127 14.98 3.31 -14.44
C TYR A 127 16.31 3.68 -13.79
N GLN A 128 17.09 2.71 -13.33
CA GLN A 128 18.42 2.96 -12.78
C GLN A 128 19.34 3.60 -13.81
N GLN A 129 19.30 3.12 -15.06
CA GLN A 129 20.06 3.70 -16.18
C GLN A 129 19.55 5.08 -16.57
N ARG A 130 18.23 5.30 -16.58
CA ARG A 130 17.63 6.60 -16.89
C ARG A 130 18.05 7.70 -15.92
N PHE A 131 18.05 7.39 -14.62
CA PHE A 131 18.33 8.38 -13.58
C PHE A 131 19.75 8.34 -13.01
N ASP A 132 20.61 7.43 -13.51
CA ASP A 132 21.98 7.20 -13.04
C ASP A 132 22.08 7.03 -11.50
N THR A 133 21.12 6.29 -10.93
CA THR A 133 21.05 5.99 -9.50
C THR A 133 20.57 4.56 -9.29
N THR A 134 20.92 3.99 -8.13
CA THR A 134 20.47 2.66 -7.70
C THR A 134 19.14 2.66 -6.95
N SER A 135 18.63 3.82 -6.52
CA SER A 135 17.40 3.90 -5.74
C SER A 135 16.50 5.07 -6.14
N PRO A 136 15.17 4.86 -6.23
CA PRO A 136 14.22 5.92 -6.59
C PRO A 136 14.13 7.04 -5.55
N SER A 137 14.62 6.84 -4.33
CA SER A 137 14.68 7.92 -3.31
C SER A 137 15.85 8.88 -3.51
N GLU A 138 16.85 8.52 -4.31
CA GLU A 138 18.02 9.36 -4.60
C GLU A 138 17.78 10.30 -5.79
N VAL A 139 16.69 10.09 -6.55
CA VAL A 139 16.32 10.95 -7.67
C VAL A 139 15.89 12.32 -7.17
N SER A 140 16.64 13.36 -7.54
CA SER A 140 16.30 14.75 -7.29
C SER A 140 15.31 15.24 -8.35
N LEU A 141 14.06 15.52 -7.95
CA LEU A 141 13.04 16.07 -8.86
C LEU A 141 13.46 17.43 -9.45
N VAL A 142 14.21 18.24 -8.69
CA VAL A 142 14.66 19.57 -9.12
C VAL A 142 15.78 19.51 -10.16
N ASP A 143 16.67 18.52 -10.04
CA ASP A 143 17.77 18.37 -11.00
C ASP A 143 17.30 17.64 -12.26
N ALA A 144 16.45 16.63 -12.12
CA ALA A 144 15.89 15.88 -13.24
C ALA A 144 14.93 16.75 -14.09
N SER A 145 14.24 17.71 -13.49
CA SER A 145 13.29 18.59 -14.20
C SER A 145 13.94 19.61 -15.15
N ARG A 146 15.26 19.53 -15.32
CA ARG A 146 16.00 20.31 -16.33
C ARG A 146 15.88 19.68 -17.71
N ASP A 147 15.69 18.37 -17.77
CA ASP A 147 15.65 17.60 -19.01
C ASP A 147 14.22 17.13 -19.36
N ASP A 148 13.42 16.76 -18.35
CA ASP A 148 12.04 16.27 -18.50
C ASP A 148 11.03 17.10 -17.68
N ALA A 149 9.73 16.94 -17.94
CA ALA A 149 8.67 17.54 -17.11
C ALA A 149 8.65 16.92 -15.70
N ILE A 150 8.34 17.73 -14.68
CA ILE A 150 8.32 17.29 -13.27
C ILE A 150 7.33 16.14 -13.07
N GLU A 151 6.19 16.21 -13.75
CA GLU A 151 5.12 15.22 -13.71
C GLU A 151 5.61 13.86 -14.22
N ASP A 152 6.27 13.84 -15.39
CA ASP A 152 6.82 12.62 -16.00
C ASP A 152 7.90 11.99 -15.12
N ILE A 153 8.74 12.81 -14.49
CA ILE A 153 9.77 12.34 -13.55
C ILE A 153 9.11 11.73 -12.31
N TRP A 154 8.10 12.41 -11.76
CA TRP A 154 7.39 11.93 -10.59
C TRP A 154 6.68 10.60 -10.86
N GLU A 155 6.04 10.46 -12.03
CA GLU A 155 5.41 9.21 -12.46
C GLU A 155 6.46 8.09 -12.63
N ALA A 156 7.58 8.38 -13.30
CA ALA A 156 8.67 7.44 -13.48
C ALA A 156 9.24 6.96 -12.13
N VAL A 157 9.53 7.88 -11.20
CA VAL A 157 10.02 7.55 -9.85
C VAL A 157 8.99 6.75 -9.06
N SER A 158 7.71 7.09 -9.17
CA SER A 158 6.62 6.38 -8.48
C SER A 158 6.42 4.95 -9.02
N THR A 159 6.54 4.79 -10.34
CA THR A 159 6.52 3.48 -11.02
C THR A 159 7.72 2.65 -10.58
N TRP A 160 8.92 3.22 -10.56
CA TRP A 160 10.12 2.54 -10.10
C TRP A 160 10.00 2.07 -8.64
N LYS A 161 9.50 2.92 -7.72
CA LYS A 161 9.18 2.52 -6.32
C LYS A 161 8.21 1.33 -6.25
N THR A 162 7.27 1.26 -7.18
CA THR A 162 6.30 0.16 -7.25
C THR A 162 6.96 -1.13 -7.73
N LEU A 163 7.88 -1.05 -8.70
CA LEU A 163 8.67 -2.19 -9.16
C LEU A 163 9.56 -2.75 -8.06
N GLU A 164 10.24 -1.91 -7.28
CA GLU A 164 11.06 -2.37 -6.14
C GLU A 164 10.22 -3.12 -5.10
N LYS A 165 9.04 -2.59 -4.76
CA LYS A 165 8.10 -3.27 -3.84
C LYS A 165 7.61 -4.60 -4.41
N ARG A 166 7.32 -4.66 -5.71
CA ARG A 166 6.90 -5.89 -6.40
C ARG A 166 8.02 -6.93 -6.39
N ALA A 167 9.25 -6.54 -6.70
CA ALA A 167 10.41 -7.41 -6.67
C ALA A 167 10.62 -8.00 -5.26
N ALA A 168 10.53 -7.17 -4.22
CA ALA A 168 10.65 -7.63 -2.83
C ALA A 168 9.56 -8.65 -2.42
N LEU A 169 8.33 -8.50 -2.93
CA LEU A 169 7.24 -9.46 -2.68
C LEU A 169 7.43 -10.77 -3.43
N LEU A 170 7.82 -10.71 -4.71
CA LEU A 170 8.09 -11.90 -5.54
C LEU A 170 9.27 -12.70 -5.00
N ASP A 171 10.35 -12.02 -4.64
CA ASP A 171 11.52 -12.66 -4.04
C ASP A 171 11.21 -13.24 -2.65
N ALA A 172 10.40 -12.56 -1.83
CA ALA A 172 9.89 -13.15 -0.59
C ALA A 172 9.05 -14.42 -0.87
N ALA A 173 8.15 -14.39 -1.86
CA ALA A 173 7.35 -15.55 -2.23
C ALA A 173 8.17 -16.73 -2.75
N ARG A 174 9.29 -16.46 -3.43
CA ARG A 174 10.26 -17.48 -3.86
C ARG A 174 11.05 -18.08 -2.68
N ARG A 175 11.49 -17.25 -1.73
CA ARG A 175 12.35 -17.69 -0.60
C ARG A 175 11.61 -18.45 0.49
N ASP A 176 10.34 -18.10 0.75
CA ASP A 176 9.63 -18.53 1.95
C ASP A 176 9.01 -19.94 1.82
N THR A 177 9.74 -20.88 1.22
CA THR A 177 9.28 -22.25 1.00
C THR A 177 9.13 -23.04 2.31
N LEU A 178 9.68 -22.56 3.43
CA LEU A 178 9.63 -23.25 4.73
C LEU A 178 9.57 -22.27 5.94
N SER A 179 8.41 -21.65 6.17
CA SER A 179 8.02 -21.17 7.51
C SER A 179 6.62 -21.65 7.92
N GLY A 180 6.27 -22.86 7.49
CA GLY A 180 5.08 -23.61 7.91
C GLY A 180 5.40 -24.78 8.85
N GLY A 181 6.52 -24.72 9.59
CA GLY A 181 7.04 -25.86 10.35
C GLY A 181 7.93 -25.46 11.52
N ARG A 182 7.44 -24.59 12.41
CA ARG A 182 7.87 -24.55 13.83
C ARG A 182 6.87 -23.77 14.69
N ALA A 183 5.62 -24.21 14.72
CA ALA A 183 4.86 -24.09 15.96
C ALA A 183 5.51 -25.08 16.91
N GLY A 184 6.24 -24.56 17.90
CA GLY A 184 6.94 -25.38 18.88
C GLY A 184 5.96 -26.34 19.54
N GLU A 185 6.33 -27.62 19.48
CA GLU A 185 6.09 -28.60 20.52
C GLU A 185 6.25 -27.92 21.88
N VAL A 186 5.11 -27.57 22.50
CA VAL A 186 5.06 -27.25 23.92
C VAL A 186 4.90 -28.59 24.60
N ASP A 187 6.03 -29.18 24.98
CA ASP A 187 6.11 -30.33 25.86
C ASP A 187 5.45 -29.93 27.19
N ALA A 188 4.42 -30.67 27.60
CA ALA A 188 3.71 -30.53 28.86
C ALA A 188 3.53 -31.91 29.52
#